data_AF-A0A9D9HSN6-F1
#
_entry.id   AF-A0A9D9HSN6-F1
#
_cell.length_a   1.000
_cell.length_b   1.000
_cell.length_c   1.000
_cell.angle_alpha   90.00
_cell.angle_beta   90.00
_cell.angle_gamma   90.00
#
_symmetry.space_group_name_H-M   'P 1'
#
loop_
_entity.id
_entity.type
_entity.pdbx_description
1 polymer ?
#
loop_
_entity_poly.entity_id
_entity_poly.type
_entity_poly.pdbx_seq_one_letter_code
_entity_poly.pdbx_strand_id
1 'polypeptide(L)' 'MAYAWKVTVKSPWKKYVKGLSVQVVTTSCGKPTSKEIFDAFKNQLGIEKESGANPSFDIEKIK' A
#
# COMPACT_ATOMS: atom_id res chain seq x y z
N MET A 1 -2.02 20.20 -0.77
CA MET A 1 -0.77 19.56 -1.25
C MET A 1 -1.00 18.07 -1.32
N ALA A 2 -0.56 17.42 -2.40
CA ALA A 2 -0.59 15.96 -2.49
C ALA A 2 0.71 15.41 -1.92
N TYR A 3 0.60 14.39 -1.08
CA TYR A 3 1.72 13.68 -0.48
C TYR A 3 1.85 12.31 -1.14
N ALA A 4 3.06 11.97 -1.52
CA ALA A 4 3.36 10.68 -2.11
C ALA A 4 4.02 9.77 -1.07
N TRP A 5 3.47 8.57 -0.92
CA TRP A 5 3.96 7.55 -0.01
C TRP A 5 4.33 6.30 -0.79
N LYS A 6 5.50 5.73 -0.49
CA LYS A 6 5.90 4.42 -0.96
C LYS A 6 5.44 3.40 0.07
N VAL A 7 4.74 2.37 -0.39
CA VAL A 7 4.24 1.32 0.48
C VAL A 7 4.80 -0.01 0.00
N THR A 8 5.63 -0.62 0.83
CA THR A 8 6.34 -1.86 0.50
C THR A 8 5.83 -3.00 1.37
N VAL A 9 5.54 -4.16 0.78
CA VAL A 9 5.13 -5.36 1.50
C VAL A 9 6.32 -5.91 2.28
N LYS A 10 6.21 -5.88 3.61
CA LYS A 10 7.21 -6.44 4.53
C LYS A 10 6.99 -7.93 4.76
N SER A 11 5.75 -8.29 5.06
CA SER A 11 5.34 -9.68 5.30
C SER A 11 4.52 -10.16 4.12
N PRO A 12 5.00 -11.19 3.39
CA PRO A 12 4.25 -11.72 2.26
C PRO A 12 2.94 -12.34 2.74
N TRP A 13 1.88 -12.14 1.97
CA TRP A 13 0.57 -12.70 2.25
C TRP A 13 -0.12 -13.08 0.95
N LYS A 14 -0.19 -14.38 0.65
CA LYS A 14 -0.78 -14.90 -0.60
C LYS A 14 -0.26 -14.13 -1.83
N LYS A 15 -1.07 -13.24 -2.40
CA LYS A 15 -0.78 -12.41 -3.58
C LYS A 15 0.13 -11.21 -3.29
N TYR A 16 0.28 -10.81 -2.03
CA TYR A 16 1.22 -9.79 -1.60
C TYR A 16 2.60 -10.43 -1.43
N VAL A 17 3.46 -10.30 -2.43
CA VAL A 17 4.83 -10.85 -2.38
C VAL A 17 5.73 -9.93 -1.55
N LYS A 18 6.74 -10.48 -0.86
CA LYS A 18 7.70 -9.66 -0.10
C LYS A 18 8.49 -8.76 -1.04
N GLY A 19 8.64 -7.48 -0.69
CA GLY A 19 9.37 -6.48 -1.49
C GLY A 19 8.53 -5.84 -2.60
N LEU A 20 7.28 -6.26 -2.77
CA LEU A 20 6.34 -5.63 -3.69
C LEU A 20 6.01 -4.22 -3.16
N SER A 21 6.10 -3.20 -4.01
CA SER A 21 5.84 -1.83 -3.59
C SER A 21 4.88 -1.11 -4.51
N VAL A 22 4.05 -0.24 -3.93
CA VAL A 22 3.10 0.63 -4.63
C VAL A 22 3.27 2.06 -4.17
N GLN A 23 2.87 2.99 -5.02
CA GLN A 23 2.85 4.40 -4.70
C GLN A 23 1.42 4.83 -4.35
N VAL A 24 1.24 5.37 -3.15
CA VAL A 24 -0.03 5.94 -2.70
C VAL A 24 0.10 7.44 -2.69
N VAL A 25 -0.75 8.13 -3.45
CA VAL A 25 -0.84 9.59 -3.44
C VAL A 25 -2.09 9.97 -2.67
N THR A 26 -1.91 10.67 -1.54
CA THR A 26 -3.02 11.12 -0.70
C THR A 26 -2.94 12.63 -0.53
N THR A 27 -4.09 13.29 -0.44
CA THR A 27 -4.18 14.72 -0.15
C THR A 27 -4.05 15.02 1.34
N SER A 28 -4.05 13.97 2.17
CA SER A 28 -3.88 14.06 3.62
C SER A 28 -2.40 14.15 4.02
N CYS A 29 -2.08 14.96 5.03
CA CYS A 29 -0.73 15.08 5.57
C CYS A 29 -0.29 13.81 6.35
N GLY A 30 -1.25 12.99 6.77
CA GLY A 30 -1.02 11.74 7.49
C GLY A 30 -0.57 10.58 6.61
N LYS A 31 -0.13 9.50 7.26
CA LYS A 31 0.17 8.22 6.59
C LYS A 31 -1.10 7.69 5.90
N PRO A 32 -0.97 7.09 4.70
CA PRO A 32 -2.10 6.50 4.00
C PRO A 32 -2.72 5.38 4.84
N THR A 33 -4.03 5.31 4.80
CA THR A 33 -4.80 4.26 5.48
C THR A 33 -4.62 2.93 4.78
N SER A 34 -4.83 1.82 5.50
CA SER A 34 -4.80 0.48 4.90
C SER A 34 -5.73 0.37 3.69
N LYS A 35 -6.87 1.08 3.71
CA LYS A 35 -7.81 1.11 2.58
C LYS A 35 -7.17 1.73 1.32
N GLU A 36 -6.54 2.90 1.44
CA GLU A 36 -5.84 3.55 0.32
C GLU A 36 -4.69 2.69 -0.21
N ILE A 37 -3.97 2.02 0.70
CA ILE A 37 -2.90 1.09 0.34
C ILE A 37 -3.45 -0.05 -0.51
N PHE A 38 -4.49 -0.74 -0.03
CA PHE A 38 -5.11 -1.83 -0.77
C PHE A 38 -5.71 -1.38 -2.11
N ASP A 39 -6.27 -0.17 -2.16
CA ASP A 39 -6.78 0.42 -3.40
C ASP A 39 -5.65 0.67 -4.40
N ALA A 40 -4.49 1.16 -3.94
CA ALA A 40 -3.30 1.31 -4.78
C ALA A 40 -2.75 -0.04 -5.27
N PHE A 41 -2.70 -1.07 -4.43
CA PHE A 41 -2.36 -2.43 -4.84
C PHE A 41 -3.34 -2.99 -5.88
N LYS A 42 -4.63 -2.71 -5.73
CA LYS A 42 -5.65 -3.10 -6.71
C LYS A 42 -5.48 -2.35 -8.03
N ASN A 43 -5.30 -1.03 -8.00
CA ASN A 43 -5.22 -0.21 -9.21
C ASN A 43 -3.90 -0.37 -9.98
N GLN A 44 -2.76 -0.47 -9.28
CA GLN A 44 -1.44 -0.55 -9.92
C GLN A 44 -1.06 -1.97 -10.32
N LEU A 45 -1.51 -2.98 -9.55
CA LEU A 45 -1.05 -4.36 -9.71
C LEU A 45 -2.19 -5.37 -9.89
N GLY A 46 -3.45 -4.94 -9.83
CA GLY A 46 -4.60 -5.85 -9.91
C GLY A 46 -4.77 -6.75 -8.68
N ILE A 47 -4.10 -6.44 -7.56
CA ILE A 47 -4.14 -7.26 -6.35
C ILE A 47 -5.33 -6.83 -5.49
N GLU A 48 -6.39 -7.64 -5.48
CA GLU A 48 -7.54 -7.39 -4.62
C GLU A 48 -7.27 -7.81 -3.16
N LYS A 49 -7.91 -7.08 -2.24
CA LYS A 49 -7.89 -7.42 -0.82
C LYS A 49 -8.81 -8.63 -0.59
N GLU A 50 -8.23 -9.78 -0.27
CA GLU A 50 -8.99 -10.93 0.22
C GLU A 50 -9.45 -10.71 1.67
N SER A 51 -10.60 -11.30 2.03
CA SER A 51 -11.11 -11.29 3.40
C SER A 51 -10.09 -11.93 4.36
N GLY A 52 -9.75 -11.25 5.45
CA GLY A 52 -8.73 -11.68 6.40
C GLY A 52 -7.28 -11.38 6.02
N ALA A 53 -7.02 -10.71 4.89
CA ALA A 53 -5.67 -10.26 4.54
C ALA A 53 -5.19 -9.20 5.54
N ASN A 54 -4.12 -9.52 6.28
CA ASN A 54 -3.43 -8.58 7.17
C ASN A 54 -1.92 -8.53 6.87
N PRO A 55 -1.49 -8.10 5.67
CA PRO A 55 -0.08 -7.98 5.35
C PRO A 55 0.53 -6.83 6.17
N SER A 56 1.78 -7.00 6.61
CA SER A 56 2.54 -5.88 7.16
C SER A 56 3.16 -5.08 6.03
N PHE A 57 3.00 -3.77 6.09
CA PHE A 57 3.53 -2.84 5.09
C PHE A 57 4.49 -1.85 5.74
N ASP A 58 5.61 -1.60 5.09
CA ASP A 58 6.48 -0.45 5.36
C ASP A 58 5.98 0.75 4.54
N ILE A 59 5.72 1.86 5.23
CA ILE A 59 5.16 3.08 4.64
C ILE A 59 6.19 4.20 4.79
N GLU A 60 6.74 4.65 3.66
CA GLU A 60 7.75 5.70 3.61
C GLU A 60 7.22 6.92 2.86
N LYS A 61 7.45 8.12 3.39
CA LYS A 61 7.07 9.36 2.70
C LYS A 61 8.12 9.67 1.64
N ILE A 62 7.69 9.85 0.39
CA ILE A 62 8.58 10.21 -0.73
C ILE A 62 8.63 11.74 -0.89
N LYS A 63 7.49 12.42 -0.76
CA LYS A 63 7.39 13.88 -0.91
C LYS A 63 6.15 14.43 -0.22
#